data_AF-A0A438G9S2-F1
#
_entry.id   AF-A0A438G9S2-F1
#
_cell.length_a   1.000
_cell.length_b   1.000
_cell.length_c   1.000
_cell.angle_alpha   90.00
_cell.angle_beta   90.00
_cell.angle_gamma   90.00
#
_symmetry.space_group_name_H-M   'P 1'
#
loop_
_entity.id
_entity.type
_entity.pdbx_description
1 polymer ?
#
loop_
_entity_poly.entity_id
_entity_poly.type
_entity_poly.pdbx_seq_one_letter_code
_entity_poly.pdbx_strand_id
1 'polypeptide(L)'
;MATFAMSLLFLFSLLPPILGSSAPVQDPEVVVQEVHRSINASRRNLGYFSCGTGNPIDDCWRCDANWDKNRQRLADCAIGFGKDAMGGKNGRIYVVTDSEDDDPVNPRPGTLRHAVIQDEPLWIIFKRDMVIKLKQELVMNSFKTIDGRGASVHIAGRAMHYHPLRQ
;
A
#
# COMPACT_ATOMS: atom_id res chain seq x y z
N MET A 1 -10.64 31.11 -58.40
CA MET A 1 -11.30 30.99 -57.09
C MET A 1 -10.68 29.80 -56.38
N ALA A 2 -10.11 30.04 -55.20
CA ALA A 2 -9.19 29.17 -54.49
C ALA A 2 -9.93 28.12 -53.65
N THR A 3 -9.39 26.91 -53.58
CA THR A 3 -9.67 25.97 -52.48
C THR A 3 -8.40 25.22 -52.10
N PHE A 4 -7.94 25.46 -50.88
CA PHE A 4 -6.77 24.89 -50.21
C PHE A 4 -6.87 23.36 -50.12
N ALA A 5 -5.84 22.64 -50.56
CA ALA A 5 -5.65 21.23 -50.22
C ALA A 5 -4.66 21.12 -49.04
N MET A 6 -5.19 20.57 -47.94
CA MET A 6 -4.55 20.38 -46.65
C MET A 6 -3.26 19.54 -46.76
N SER A 7 -2.18 20.10 -46.22
CA SER A 7 -1.03 19.35 -45.73
C SER A 7 -1.48 18.37 -44.63
N LEU A 8 -1.17 17.08 -44.76
CA LEU A 8 -1.15 16.16 -43.62
C LEU A 8 0.09 15.27 -43.74
N LEU A 9 1.04 15.56 -42.85
CA LEU A 9 2.31 14.87 -42.65
C LEU A 9 2.06 13.40 -42.24
N PHE A 10 2.45 12.45 -43.09
CA PHE A 10 2.63 11.06 -42.68
C PHE A 10 3.95 10.93 -41.90
N LEU A 11 3.90 11.16 -40.60
CA LEU A 11 4.91 10.64 -39.65
C LEU A 11 4.32 9.41 -38.96
N PHE A 12 4.40 8.25 -39.63
CA PHE A 12 4.20 6.96 -38.97
C PHE A 12 5.40 6.71 -38.04
N SER A 13 5.20 7.14 -36.79
CA SER A 13 5.70 6.56 -35.54
C SER A 13 6.69 5.39 -35.66
N LEU A 14 7.99 5.70 -35.59
CA LEU A 14 9.02 4.77 -35.10
C LEU A 14 8.91 4.73 -33.57
N LEU A 15 7.99 3.91 -33.03
CA LEU A 15 8.02 3.55 -31.62
C LEU A 15 9.12 2.48 -31.44
N PRO A 16 10.23 2.79 -30.74
CA PRO A 16 11.22 1.76 -30.44
C PRO A 16 10.56 0.67 -29.56
N PRO A 17 10.93 -0.61 -29.74
CA PRO A 17 10.45 -1.66 -28.87
C PRO A 17 10.85 -1.33 -27.43
N ILE A 18 9.86 -1.29 -26.54
CA ILE A 18 10.08 -1.13 -25.11
C ILE A 18 10.87 -2.37 -24.66
N LEU A 19 12.18 -2.24 -24.50
CA LEU A 19 12.98 -3.23 -23.78
C LEU A 19 12.35 -3.35 -22.40
N GLY A 20 11.76 -4.51 -22.09
CA GLY A 20 11.35 -4.87 -20.75
C GLY A 20 12.58 -4.88 -19.84
N SER A 21 12.82 -3.78 -19.15
CA SER A 21 13.84 -3.71 -18.11
C SER A 21 13.29 -4.46 -16.90
N SER A 22 13.85 -5.63 -16.62
CA SER A 22 13.80 -6.16 -15.26
C SER A 22 14.38 -5.07 -14.35
N ALA A 23 13.61 -4.56 -13.39
CA ALA A 23 14.09 -3.53 -12.49
C ALA A 23 15.42 -4.00 -11.87
N PRO A 24 16.49 -3.19 -11.94
CA PRO A 24 17.77 -3.59 -11.37
C PRO A 24 17.59 -3.81 -9.86
N VAL A 25 18.13 -4.91 -9.36
CA VAL A 25 18.21 -5.17 -7.92
C VAL A 25 18.89 -3.96 -7.26
N GLN A 26 18.25 -3.37 -6.25
CA GLN A 26 18.78 -2.17 -5.58
C GLN A 26 20.14 -2.48 -4.96
N ASP A 27 21.12 -1.58 -5.15
CA ASP A 27 22.42 -1.66 -4.48
C ASP A 27 22.22 -1.53 -2.96
N PRO A 28 22.55 -2.57 -2.16
CA PRO A 28 22.36 -2.54 -0.72
C PRO A 28 23.03 -1.37 -0.03
N GLU A 29 24.20 -0.92 -0.50
CA GLU A 29 24.95 0.16 0.13
C GLU A 29 24.19 1.49 -0.02
N VAL A 30 23.62 1.74 -1.20
CA VAL A 30 22.81 2.94 -1.46
C VAL A 30 21.56 2.96 -0.57
N VAL A 31 20.88 1.81 -0.44
CA VAL A 31 19.68 1.68 0.41
C VAL A 31 20.03 1.92 1.88
N VAL A 32 21.15 1.37 2.36
CA VAL A 32 21.63 1.58 3.73
C VAL A 32 21.96 3.06 3.97
N GLN A 33 22.63 3.73 3.02
CA GLN A 33 22.93 5.15 3.12
C GLN A 33 21.67 6.02 3.18
N GLU A 34 20.65 5.70 2.38
CA GLU A 34 19.35 6.38 2.41
C GLU A 34 18.65 6.22 3.77
N VAL A 35 18.63 5.00 4.33
CA VAL A 35 18.07 4.73 5.65
C VAL A 35 18.80 5.55 6.73
N HIS A 36 20.14 5.57 6.72
CA HIS A 36 20.93 6.38 7.67
C HIS A 36 20.64 7.86 7.54
N ARG A 37 20.49 8.37 6.30
CA ARG A 37 20.13 9.77 6.05
C ARG A 37 18.75 10.09 6.64
N SER A 38 17.75 9.23 6.45
CA SER A 38 16.40 9.40 6.99
C SER A 38 16.38 9.41 8.53
N ILE A 39 17.13 8.50 9.17
CA ILE A 39 17.26 8.46 10.64
C ILE A 39 17.93 9.74 11.15
N ASN A 40 19.03 10.17 10.53
CA ASN A 40 19.72 11.39 10.93
C ASN A 40 18.85 12.64 10.77
N ALA A 41 18.03 12.71 9.73
CA ALA A 41 17.08 13.82 9.53
C ALA A 41 16.00 13.85 10.62
N SER A 42 15.40 12.70 10.95
CA SER A 42 14.41 12.59 12.03
C SER A 42 15.02 12.98 13.40
N ARG A 43 16.24 12.53 13.71
CA ARG A 43 16.95 12.89 14.96
C ARG A 43 17.26 14.39 15.09
N ARG A 44 17.53 15.09 13.98
CA ARG A 44 17.77 16.55 13.99
C ARG A 44 16.52 17.37 14.28
N ASN A 45 15.33 16.80 14.05
CA ASN A 45 14.04 17.42 14.31
C ASN A 45 13.47 17.08 15.70
N LEU A 46 14.28 16.49 16.58
CA LEU A 46 13.94 16.29 17.98
C LEU A 46 13.97 17.63 18.71
N GLY A 47 12.86 17.97 19.35
CA GLY A 47 12.72 19.19 20.14
C GLY A 47 11.60 19.01 21.15
N TYR A 48 11.63 19.77 22.25
CA TYR A 48 10.70 19.61 23.38
C TYR A 48 9.22 19.74 22.98
N PHE A 49 8.92 20.55 21.95
CA PHE A 49 7.57 20.73 21.39
C PHE A 49 7.37 20.02 20.04
N SER A 50 8.32 19.18 19.62
CA SER A 50 8.23 18.42 18.38
C SER A 50 7.41 17.15 18.59
N CYS A 51 6.59 16.78 17.61
CA CYS A 51 5.96 15.46 17.58
C CYS A 51 6.99 14.33 17.28
N GLY A 52 8.15 14.68 16.74
CA GLY A 52 9.16 13.71 16.31
C GLY A 52 9.68 12.85 17.46
N THR A 53 9.73 11.54 17.21
CA THR A 53 10.24 10.51 18.12
C THR A 53 11.67 10.08 17.78
N GLY A 54 12.17 10.47 16.60
CA GLY A 54 13.47 10.01 16.10
C GLY A 54 13.35 8.75 15.22
N ASN A 55 12.13 8.22 15.05
CA ASN A 55 11.83 7.15 14.11
C ASN A 55 11.22 7.77 12.83
N PRO A 56 11.94 7.77 11.69
CA PRO A 56 11.49 8.47 10.48
C PRO A 56 10.18 7.91 9.89
N ILE A 57 9.88 6.62 10.08
CA ILE A 57 8.63 6.02 9.60
C ILE A 57 7.47 6.56 10.43
N ASP A 58 7.57 6.50 11.75
CA ASP A 58 6.51 6.99 12.64
C ASP A 58 6.33 8.51 12.53
N ASP A 59 7.43 9.27 12.50
CA ASP A 59 7.39 10.73 12.39
C ASP A 59 6.71 11.21 11.08
N CYS A 60 6.78 10.41 10.02
CA CYS A 60 6.17 10.72 8.72
C CYS A 60 4.63 10.72 8.72
N TRP A 61 4.00 9.86 9.54
CA TRP A 61 2.54 9.72 9.58
C TRP A 61 1.91 10.07 10.93
N ARG A 62 2.55 9.75 12.06
CA ARG A 62 1.98 10.00 13.40
C ARG A 62 1.86 11.49 13.70
N CYS A 63 2.71 12.31 13.09
CA CYS A 63 2.68 13.75 13.25
C CYS A 63 1.63 14.45 12.40
N ASP A 64 0.90 13.71 11.55
CA ASP A 64 -0.31 14.21 10.93
C ASP A 64 -1.49 14.08 11.91
N ALA A 65 -1.94 15.21 12.46
CA ALA A 65 -3.12 15.24 13.34
C ALA A 65 -4.42 14.76 12.65
N ASN A 66 -4.45 14.73 11.32
CA ASN A 66 -5.56 14.23 10.50
C ASN A 66 -5.25 12.86 9.85
N TRP A 67 -4.36 12.05 10.45
CA TRP A 67 -3.99 10.74 9.92
C TRP A 67 -5.21 9.85 9.62
N ASP A 68 -6.31 10.01 10.35
CA ASP A 68 -7.56 9.27 10.22
C ASP A 68 -8.30 9.60 8.92
N LYS A 69 -8.16 10.85 8.43
CA LYS A 69 -8.63 11.31 7.12
C LYS A 69 -7.61 11.03 6.02
N ASN A 70 -6.33 10.95 6.38
CA ASN A 70 -5.20 10.75 5.48
C ASN A 70 -4.58 9.34 5.60
N ARG A 71 -5.40 8.30 5.86
CA ARG A 71 -4.90 6.95 6.23
C ARG A 71 -3.83 6.42 5.28
N GLN A 72 -4.01 6.64 3.98
CA GLN A 72 -3.14 6.10 2.95
C GLN A 72 -1.76 6.76 2.89
N ARG A 73 -1.55 7.90 3.57
CA ARG A 73 -0.24 8.56 3.70
C ARG A 73 0.83 7.63 4.28
N LEU A 74 0.43 6.65 5.10
CA LEU A 74 1.34 5.65 5.66
C LEU A 74 2.14 4.89 4.57
N ALA A 75 1.56 4.69 3.39
CA ALA A 75 2.24 4.01 2.28
C ALA A 75 3.42 4.82 1.71
N ASP A 76 3.53 6.12 2.02
CA ASP A 76 4.67 6.96 1.63
C ASP A 76 5.78 7.01 2.70
N CYS A 77 5.57 6.35 3.85
CA CYS A 77 6.46 6.46 5.00
C CYS A 77 7.45 5.29 5.12
N ALA A 78 7.35 4.27 4.26
CA ALA A 78 8.27 3.15 4.24
C ALA A 78 9.66 3.59 3.78
N ILE A 79 10.71 3.00 4.36
CA ILE A 79 12.11 3.23 4.00
C ILE A 79 12.84 1.90 3.82
N GLY A 80 14.05 1.92 3.27
CA GLY A 80 14.82 0.71 3.00
C GLY A 80 14.30 -0.05 1.77
N PHE A 81 14.58 -1.35 1.68
CA PHE A 81 14.19 -2.16 0.52
C PHE A 81 12.68 -2.26 0.28
N GLY A 82 11.87 -2.04 1.33
CA GLY A 82 10.41 -2.04 1.24
C GLY A 82 9.79 -0.67 0.93
N LYS A 83 10.59 0.36 0.65
CA LYS A 83 10.10 1.74 0.50
C LYS A 83 9.07 1.93 -0.63
N ASP A 84 9.12 1.07 -1.64
CA ASP A 84 8.22 1.12 -2.79
C ASP A 84 6.92 0.32 -2.57
N ALA A 85 6.71 -0.24 -1.37
CA ALA A 85 5.50 -0.99 -1.02
C ALA A 85 4.28 -0.06 -0.88
N MET A 86 3.54 0.13 -1.97
CA MET A 86 2.35 0.99 -2.00
C MET A 86 1.13 0.39 -1.30
N GLY A 87 1.08 -0.93 -1.11
CA GLY A 87 -0.09 -1.62 -0.57
C GLY A 87 -1.37 -1.30 -1.37
N GLY A 88 -2.46 -1.00 -0.67
CA GLY A 88 -3.73 -0.58 -1.27
C GLY A 88 -3.88 0.93 -1.51
N LYS A 89 -2.78 1.69 -1.54
CA LYS A 89 -2.79 3.14 -1.82
C LYS A 89 -3.47 3.43 -3.17
N ASN A 90 -4.18 4.56 -3.25
CA ASN A 90 -5.05 4.98 -4.36
C ASN A 90 -6.29 4.09 -4.58
N GLY A 91 -6.40 2.98 -3.84
CA GLY A 91 -7.60 2.16 -3.77
C GLY A 91 -8.68 2.82 -2.92
N ARG A 92 -9.90 2.31 -3.06
CA ARG A 92 -11.00 2.68 -2.16
C ARG A 92 -10.80 2.08 -0.77
N ILE A 93 -11.44 2.68 0.23
CA ILE A 93 -11.48 2.12 1.58
C ILE A 93 -12.51 0.98 1.60
N TYR A 94 -12.09 -0.21 2.05
CA TYR A 94 -12.98 -1.31 2.37
C TYR A 94 -13.14 -1.38 3.89
N VAL A 95 -14.37 -1.37 4.39
CA VAL A 95 -14.63 -1.46 5.83
C VAL A 95 -15.08 -2.87 6.17
N VAL A 96 -14.27 -3.59 6.96
CA VAL A 96 -14.66 -4.87 7.55
C VAL A 96 -15.67 -4.60 8.65
N THR A 97 -16.86 -5.17 8.50
CA THR A 97 -18.00 -5.02 9.42
C THR A 97 -18.36 -6.32 10.11
N ASP A 98 -17.94 -7.45 9.53
CA ASP A 98 -18.23 -8.81 9.96
C ASP A 98 -16.90 -9.53 10.24
N SER A 99 -16.81 -10.14 11.43
CA SER A 99 -15.62 -10.86 11.88
C SER A 99 -15.66 -12.36 11.58
N GLU A 100 -16.77 -12.87 11.04
CA GLU A 100 -16.93 -14.27 10.68
C GLU A 100 -16.07 -14.66 9.46
N ASP A 101 -15.57 -15.89 9.47
CA ASP A 101 -14.78 -16.50 8.38
C ASP A 101 -15.42 -17.81 7.93
N ASP A 102 -16.72 -17.77 7.65
CA ASP A 102 -17.52 -19.00 7.66
C ASP A 102 -17.34 -19.91 6.45
N ASP A 103 -17.25 -19.30 5.27
CA ASP A 103 -17.07 -19.96 3.98
C ASP A 103 -15.78 -19.44 3.33
N PRO A 104 -14.67 -20.22 3.40
CA PRO A 104 -13.42 -19.86 2.75
C PRO A 104 -13.49 -19.80 1.22
N VAL A 105 -14.47 -20.48 0.61
CA VAL A 105 -14.62 -20.57 -0.84
C VAL A 105 -15.43 -19.39 -1.37
N ASN A 106 -16.51 -19.02 -0.68
CA ASN A 106 -17.37 -17.90 -1.04
C ASN A 106 -17.49 -16.90 0.12
N PRO A 107 -16.43 -16.12 0.41
CA PRO A 107 -16.46 -15.19 1.53
C PRO A 107 -17.49 -14.08 1.29
N ARG A 108 -18.24 -13.70 2.33
CA ARG A 108 -19.30 -12.68 2.22
C ARG A 108 -18.72 -11.26 2.19
N PRO A 109 -19.32 -10.32 1.43
CA PRO A 109 -19.01 -8.90 1.57
C PRO A 109 -19.15 -8.43 3.03
N GLY A 110 -18.24 -7.56 3.47
CA GLY A 110 -18.12 -7.12 4.86
C GLY A 110 -17.11 -7.91 5.68
N THR A 111 -16.61 -9.06 5.20
CA THR A 111 -15.58 -9.88 5.88
C THR A 111 -14.16 -9.53 5.42
N LEU A 112 -13.15 -9.85 6.25
CA LEU A 112 -11.75 -9.68 5.86
C LEU A 112 -11.38 -10.56 4.67
N ARG A 113 -11.83 -11.83 4.64
CA ARG A 113 -11.52 -12.75 3.54
C ARG A 113 -12.03 -12.24 2.20
N HIS A 114 -13.25 -11.70 2.16
CA HIS A 114 -13.76 -11.08 0.94
C HIS A 114 -12.88 -9.90 0.51
N ALA A 115 -12.49 -9.04 1.45
CA ALA A 115 -11.70 -7.85 1.14
C ALA A 115 -10.34 -8.18 0.50
N VAL A 116 -9.61 -9.17 1.04
CA VAL A 116 -8.23 -9.45 0.60
C VAL A 116 -8.13 -10.17 -0.75
N ILE A 117 -9.20 -10.82 -1.22
CA ILE A 117 -9.23 -11.52 -2.50
C ILE A 117 -9.75 -10.65 -3.66
N GLN A 118 -10.17 -9.41 -3.41
CA GLN A 118 -10.61 -8.54 -4.50
C GLN A 118 -9.45 -8.22 -5.44
N ASP A 119 -9.72 -8.04 -6.72
CA ASP A 119 -8.68 -7.75 -7.71
C ASP A 119 -8.22 -6.29 -7.65
N GLU A 120 -9.11 -5.36 -7.28
CA GLU A 120 -8.76 -3.95 -7.19
C GLU A 120 -7.88 -3.64 -5.95
N PRO A 121 -7.10 -2.54 -5.98
CA PRO A 121 -6.41 -2.04 -4.80
C PRO A 121 -7.39 -1.67 -3.68
N LEU A 122 -7.14 -2.14 -2.46
CA LEU A 122 -8.00 -1.84 -1.31
C LEU A 122 -7.20 -1.46 -0.06
N TRP A 123 -7.63 -0.36 0.57
CA TRP A 123 -7.23 0.01 1.92
C TRP A 123 -8.26 -0.50 2.92
N ILE A 124 -7.98 -1.63 3.56
CA ILE A 124 -8.91 -2.38 4.39
C ILE A 124 -8.81 -1.86 5.83
N ILE A 125 -9.93 -1.35 6.37
CA ILE A 125 -10.05 -0.89 7.77
C ILE A 125 -11.13 -1.68 8.50
N PHE A 126 -11.24 -1.46 9.80
CA PHE A 126 -12.16 -2.19 10.68
C PHE A 126 -13.16 -1.24 11.30
N LYS A 127 -14.46 -1.57 11.23
CA LYS A 127 -15.54 -0.73 11.77
C LYS A 127 -15.49 -0.59 13.29
N ARG A 128 -15.00 -1.61 13.97
CA ARG A 128 -14.99 -1.76 15.43
C ARG A 128 -13.95 -2.80 15.83
N ASP A 129 -13.68 -2.89 17.13
CA ASP A 129 -12.90 -3.95 17.72
C ASP A 129 -13.49 -5.32 17.35
N MET A 130 -12.62 -6.25 16.96
CA MET A 130 -13.05 -7.59 16.57
C MET A 130 -11.95 -8.64 16.67
N VAL A 131 -12.39 -9.88 16.84
CA VAL A 131 -11.56 -11.08 16.80
C VAL A 131 -11.97 -11.91 15.58
N ILE A 132 -11.06 -12.08 14.64
CA ILE A 132 -11.28 -12.85 13.41
C ILE A 132 -10.54 -14.18 13.55
N LYS A 133 -11.28 -15.28 13.64
CA LYS A 133 -10.72 -16.63 13.71
C LYS A 133 -10.78 -17.26 12.32
N LEU A 134 -9.62 -17.36 11.69
CA LEU A 134 -9.50 -17.91 10.34
C LEU A 134 -9.77 -19.43 10.33
N LYS A 135 -10.67 -19.91 9.47
CA LYS A 135 -10.91 -21.35 9.28
C LYS A 135 -9.81 -22.00 8.43
N GLN A 136 -9.31 -21.26 7.44
CA GLN A 136 -8.23 -21.65 6.53
C GLN A 136 -7.24 -20.51 6.36
N GLU A 137 -6.10 -20.78 5.71
CA GLU A 137 -5.11 -19.76 5.35
C GLU A 137 -5.78 -18.58 4.62
N LEU A 138 -5.41 -17.36 5.01
CA LEU A 138 -5.94 -16.14 4.40
C LEU A 138 -5.03 -15.76 3.23
N VAL A 139 -5.40 -16.18 2.02
CA VAL A 139 -4.70 -15.80 0.79
C VAL A 139 -5.11 -14.39 0.40
N MET A 140 -4.12 -13.50 0.25
CA MET A 140 -4.34 -12.11 -0.14
C MET A 140 -3.70 -11.81 -1.48
N ASN A 141 -4.47 -11.16 -2.36
CA ASN A 141 -3.99 -10.66 -3.63
C ASN A 141 -3.06 -9.46 -3.42
N SER A 142 -2.35 -9.04 -4.48
CA SER A 142 -1.58 -7.81 -4.48
C SER A 142 -2.45 -6.56 -4.24
N PHE A 143 -1.79 -5.46 -3.91
CA PHE A 143 -2.39 -4.14 -3.69
C PHE A 143 -3.40 -4.08 -2.53
N LYS A 144 -3.07 -4.73 -1.41
CA LYS A 144 -3.87 -4.70 -0.19
C LYS A 144 -3.09 -4.04 0.95
N THR A 145 -3.77 -3.18 1.69
CA THR A 145 -3.32 -2.75 3.02
C THR A 145 -4.34 -3.19 4.05
N ILE A 146 -3.93 -3.91 5.09
CA ILE A 146 -4.76 -4.23 6.25
C ILE A 146 -4.38 -3.25 7.36
N ASP A 147 -5.20 -2.22 7.57
CA ASP A 147 -4.95 -1.12 8.49
C ASP A 147 -5.81 -1.24 9.76
N GLY A 148 -5.20 -1.77 10.82
CA GLY A 148 -5.82 -1.91 12.13
C GLY A 148 -5.91 -0.62 12.94
N ARG A 149 -5.40 0.53 12.46
CA ARG A 149 -5.44 1.78 13.26
C ARG A 149 -6.88 2.25 13.49
N GLY A 150 -7.19 2.55 14.75
CA GLY A 150 -8.51 3.00 15.20
C GLY A 150 -9.43 1.88 15.69
N ALA A 151 -8.98 0.62 15.72
CA ALA A 151 -9.69 -0.51 16.31
C ALA A 151 -8.71 -1.53 16.91
N SER A 152 -9.15 -2.26 17.94
CA SER A 152 -8.44 -3.43 18.46
C SER A 152 -8.81 -4.67 17.66
N VAL A 153 -7.89 -5.12 16.80
CA VAL A 153 -8.14 -6.21 15.85
C VAL A 153 -7.21 -7.38 16.13
N HIS A 154 -7.79 -8.55 16.43
CA HIS A 154 -7.04 -9.78 16.65
C HIS A 154 -7.39 -10.79 15.56
N ILE A 155 -6.40 -11.22 14.77
CA ILE A 155 -6.58 -12.25 13.75
C ILE A 155 -5.79 -13.49 14.18
N ALA A 156 -6.43 -14.65 14.25
CA ALA A 156 -5.84 -15.86 14.81
C ALA A 156 -6.34 -17.15 14.13
N GLY A 157 -5.70 -18.27 14.47
CA GLY A 157 -6.13 -19.63 14.12
C GLY A 157 -5.39 -20.24 12.92
N ARG A 158 -5.09 -19.45 11.88
CA ARG A 158 -4.33 -19.86 10.68
C ARG A 158 -3.35 -18.77 10.25
N ALA A 159 -2.52 -19.08 9.26
CA ALA A 159 -1.57 -18.14 8.68
C ALA A 159 -2.23 -17.19 7.66
N MET A 160 -1.50 -16.13 7.35
CA MET A 160 -1.78 -15.24 6.23
C MET A 160 -0.76 -15.52 5.11
N HIS A 161 -1.25 -15.59 3.87
CA HIS A 161 -0.43 -15.91 2.69
C HIS A 161 -0.51 -14.80 1.67
N TYR A 162 0.64 -14.21 1.35
CA TYR A 162 0.73 -13.25 0.26
C TYR A 162 0.87 -13.97 -1.08
N HIS A 163 -0.11 -13.82 -1.97
CA HIS A 163 -0.04 -14.34 -3.33
C HIS A 163 0.19 -13.19 -4.33
N PRO A 164 1.43 -12.99 -4.80
CA PRO A 164 1.73 -11.90 -5.72
C PRO A 164 1.03 -12.12 -7.06
N LEU A 165 0.42 -11.06 -7.60
CA LEU A 165 0.02 -11.04 -9.00
C LEU A 165 1.29 -11.21 -9.85
N ARG A 166 1.27 -12.15 -10.79
CA ARG A 166 2.32 -12.25 -11.81
C ARG A 166 2.21 -11.01 -12.70
N GLN A 167 3.27 -10.20 -12.72
CA GLN A 167 3.49 -9.16 -13.71
C GLN A 167 4.03 -9.77 -15.00
#